data_AF-A0A258LE77-F1
#
_entry.id   AF-A0A258LE77-F1
#
_cell.length_a   1.000
_cell.length_b   1.000
_cell.length_c   1.000
_cell.angle_alpha   90.00
_cell.angle_beta   90.00
_cell.angle_gamma   90.00
#
_symmetry.space_group_name_H-M   'P 1'
#
loop_
_entity.id
_entity.type
_entity.pdbx_description
1 polymer ?
#
loop_
_entity_poly.entity_id
_entity_poly.type
_entity_poly.pdbx_seq_one_letter_code
_entity_poly.pdbx_strand_id
1 'polypeptide(L)'
;MLISVFDDRRRQAELALQNSLHAFSQQAEYLNAQSKLAALTEREREVMALAVAGYHNKEIARALGISHRTVEIHKSKIMHKTGAANLLDLARIASAADCAPQNAALKLT
;
A
#
# COMPACT_ATOMS: atom_id res chain seq x y z
N MET A 1 37.87 -4.72 27.25
CA MET A 1 37.45 -5.78 26.32
C MET A 1 36.22 -6.56 26.77
N LEU A 2 35.98 -6.82 28.06
CA LEU A 2 34.76 -7.54 28.52
C LEU A 2 33.48 -6.68 28.60
N ILE A 3 33.60 -5.35 28.68
CA ILE A 3 32.45 -4.44 28.77
C ILE A 3 31.77 -4.24 27.40
N SER A 4 32.52 -4.28 26.27
CA SER A 4 31.94 -4.07 24.93
C SER A 4 31.10 -5.25 24.41
N VAL A 5 31.46 -6.48 24.77
CA VAL A 5 30.74 -7.70 24.31
C VAL A 5 29.35 -7.82 24.96
N PHE A 6 29.20 -7.35 26.20
CA PHE A 6 27.91 -7.32 26.90
C PHE A 6 27.00 -6.19 26.37
N ASP A 7 27.60 -5.07 25.99
CA ASP A 7 26.94 -3.95 25.32
C ASP A 7 26.41 -4.37 23.94
N ASP A 8 27.23 -5.11 23.17
CA ASP A 8 26.83 -5.64 21.85
C ASP A 8 25.64 -6.60 21.93
N ARG A 9 25.55 -7.48 22.94
CA ARG A 9 24.39 -8.39 23.09
C ARG A 9 23.11 -7.63 23.47
N ARG A 10 23.20 -6.61 24.34
CA ARG A 10 22.04 -5.75 24.66
C ARG A 10 21.60 -4.96 23.43
N ARG A 11 22.55 -4.38 22.69
CA ARG A 11 22.29 -3.65 21.46
C ARG A 11 21.70 -4.54 20.37
N GLN A 12 22.19 -5.77 20.22
CA GLN A 12 21.63 -6.76 19.30
C GLN A 12 20.19 -7.15 19.68
N ALA A 13 19.89 -7.33 20.96
CA ALA A 13 18.54 -7.61 21.43
C ALA A 13 17.58 -6.44 21.18
N GLU A 14 18.02 -5.20 21.43
CA GLU A 14 17.23 -3.98 21.17
C GLU A 14 16.95 -3.79 19.67
N LEU A 15 17.97 -3.95 18.82
CA LEU A 15 17.83 -3.86 17.37
C LEU A 15 16.90 -4.95 16.83
N ALA A 16 17.02 -6.18 17.33
CA ALA A 16 16.12 -7.27 16.95
C ALA A 16 14.66 -6.98 17.32
N LEU A 17 14.42 -6.41 18.51
CA LEU A 17 13.08 -6.00 18.94
C LEU A 17 12.52 -4.87 18.05
N GLN A 18 13.32 -3.82 17.79
CA GLN A 18 12.91 -2.71 16.91
C GLN A 18 12.55 -3.19 15.51
N ASN A 19 13.38 -4.05 14.92
CA ASN A 19 13.12 -4.63 13.60
C ASN A 19 11.83 -5.45 13.59
N SER A 20 11.59 -6.24 14.65
CA SER A 20 10.37 -7.03 14.78
C SER A 20 9.13 -6.14 14.83
N LEU A 21 9.15 -5.10 15.67
CA LEU A 21 8.04 -4.14 15.78
C LEU A 21 7.77 -3.43 14.45
N HIS A 22 8.82 -2.99 13.76
CA HIS A 22 8.69 -2.36 12.46
C HIS A 22 8.08 -3.32 11.44
N ALA A 23 8.53 -4.58 11.40
CA ALA A 23 7.98 -5.57 10.50
C ALA A 23 6.50 -5.88 10.78
N PHE A 24 6.07 -5.93 12.05
CA PHE A 24 4.66 -6.08 12.40
C PHE A 24 3.82 -4.88 11.95
N SER A 25 4.32 -3.65 12.14
CA SER A 25 3.61 -2.45 11.69
C SER A 25 3.41 -2.43 10.17
N GLN A 26 4.47 -2.74 9.41
CA GLN A 26 4.41 -2.85 7.95
C GLN A 26 3.44 -3.95 7.51
N GLN A 27 3.44 -5.10 8.20
CA GLN A 27 2.51 -6.19 7.91
C GLN A 27 1.05 -5.76 8.12
N ALA A 28 0.76 -5.02 9.21
CA ALA A 28 -0.58 -4.52 9.49
C ALA A 28 -1.02 -3.49 8.45
N GLU A 29 -0.13 -2.58 8.04
CA GLU A 29 -0.39 -1.60 6.99
C GLU A 29 -0.68 -2.25 5.63
N TYR A 30 0.13 -3.23 5.23
CA TYR A 30 -0.07 -4.01 4.01
C TYR A 30 -1.43 -4.70 3.99
N LEU A 31 -1.80 -5.40 5.08
CA LEU A 31 -3.10 -6.10 5.16
C LEU A 31 -4.28 -5.13 5.11
N ASN A 32 -4.15 -3.98 5.77
CA ASN A 32 -5.18 -2.93 5.72
C ASN A 32 -5.32 -2.36 4.30
N ALA A 33 -4.19 -2.05 3.64
CA ALA A 33 -4.18 -1.56 2.27
C ALA A 33 -4.80 -2.58 1.30
N GLN A 34 -4.42 -3.86 1.40
CA GLN A 34 -5.03 -4.93 0.60
C GLN A 34 -6.54 -5.02 0.81
N SER A 35 -7.02 -4.98 2.06
CA SER A 35 -8.44 -5.03 2.37
C SER A 35 -9.22 -3.88 1.72
N LYS A 36 -8.68 -2.66 1.77
CA LYS A 36 -9.26 -1.47 1.12
C LYS A 36 -9.34 -1.63 -0.39
N LEU A 37 -8.30 -2.17 -1.03
CA LEU A 37 -8.29 -2.38 -2.48
C LEU A 37 -9.15 -3.56 -2.94
N ALA A 38 -9.32 -4.58 -2.08
CA ALA A 38 -10.20 -5.71 -2.34
C ALA A 38 -11.68 -5.32 -2.45
N ALA A 39 -12.10 -4.21 -1.82
CA ALA A 39 -13.46 -3.67 -1.92
C ALA A 39 -13.77 -3.03 -3.30
N LEU A 40 -12.75 -2.80 -4.14
CA LEU A 40 -12.93 -2.24 -5.47
C LEU A 40 -13.42 -3.31 -6.45
N THR A 41 -14.29 -2.90 -7.37
CA THR A 41 -14.62 -3.70 -8.54
C THR A 41 -13.45 -3.71 -9.54
N GLU A 42 -13.47 -4.65 -10.48
CA GLU A 42 -12.41 -4.73 -11.51
C GLU A 42 -12.25 -3.41 -12.27
N ARG A 43 -13.38 -2.81 -12.66
CA ARG A 43 -13.37 -1.54 -13.37
C ARG A 43 -12.85 -0.38 -12.54
N GLU A 44 -13.11 -0.39 -11.24
CA GLU A 44 -12.58 0.60 -10.31
C GLU A 44 -11.07 0.43 -10.11
N ARG A 45 -10.55 -0.81 -10.10
CA ARG A 45 -9.11 -1.08 -10.09
C ARG A 45 -8.40 -0.55 -11.33
N GLU A 46 -8.95 -0.77 -12.52
CA GLU A 46 -8.38 -0.24 -13.77
C GLU A 46 -8.29 1.29 -13.75
N VAL A 47 -9.36 1.97 -13.34
CA VAL A 47 -9.38 3.44 -13.20
C VAL A 47 -8.37 3.90 -12.15
N MET A 48 -8.30 3.20 -11.01
CA MET A 48 -7.36 3.51 -9.93
C MET A 48 -5.91 3.36 -10.37
N ALA A 49 -5.56 2.26 -11.05
CA ALA A 49 -4.21 2.00 -11.54
C ALA A 49 -3.71 3.11 -12.47
N LEU A 50 -4.54 3.55 -13.42
CA LEU A 50 -4.19 4.66 -14.30
C LEU A 50 -4.12 6.00 -13.54
N ALA A 51 -5.02 6.23 -12.59
CA ALA A 51 -4.99 7.45 -11.79
C ALA A 51 -3.74 7.54 -10.91
N VAL A 52 -3.32 6.44 -10.29
CA VAL A 52 -2.10 6.36 -9.46
C VAL A 52 -0.83 6.48 -10.32
N ALA A 53 -0.87 5.97 -11.56
CA ALA A 53 0.20 6.17 -12.55
C ALA A 53 0.29 7.62 -13.09
N GLY A 54 -0.59 8.53 -12.66
CA GLY A 54 -0.52 9.96 -12.98
C GLY A 54 -1.29 10.37 -14.23
N TYR A 55 -2.06 9.48 -14.86
CA TYR A 55 -2.86 9.83 -16.04
C TYR A 55 -4.00 10.79 -15.68
N HIS A 56 -4.24 11.77 -16.56
CA HIS A 56 -5.36 12.70 -16.42
C HIS A 56 -6.69 12.04 -16.78
N ASN A 57 -7.81 12.58 -16.25
CA ASN A 57 -9.15 12.02 -16.46
C ASN A 57 -9.50 11.80 -17.95
N LYS A 58 -9.02 12.66 -18.86
CA LYS A 58 -9.25 12.53 -20.31
C LYS A 58 -8.46 11.37 -20.92
N GLU A 59 -7.25 11.09 -20.42
CA GLU A 59 -6.40 10.00 -20.90
C GLU A 59 -6.93 8.65 -20.41
N ILE A 60 -7.34 8.58 -19.13
CA ILE A 60 -8.01 7.42 -18.56
C ILE A 60 -9.29 7.11 -19.34
N ALA A 61 -10.10 8.13 -19.63
CA ALA A 61 -11.32 8.00 -20.41
C ALA A 61 -11.05 7.40 -21.79
N ARG A 62 -10.01 7.87 -22.49
CA ARG A 62 -9.59 7.34 -23.79
C ARG A 62 -9.07 5.90 -23.70
N ALA A 63 -8.23 5.60 -22.71
CA ALA A 63 -7.66 4.27 -22.52
C ALA A 63 -8.74 3.22 -22.22
N LEU A 64 -9.78 3.62 -21.49
CA LEU A 64 -10.84 2.73 -21.03
C LEU A 64 -12.10 2.78 -21.90
N GLY A 65 -12.16 3.65 -22.93
CA GLY A 65 -13.33 3.78 -23.81
C GLY A 65 -14.59 4.33 -23.13
N ILE A 66 -14.44 5.19 -22.12
CA ILE A 66 -15.54 5.80 -21.36
C ILE A 66 -15.46 7.33 -21.38
N SER A 67 -16.50 8.02 -20.89
CA SER A 67 -16.47 9.49 -20.81
C SER A 67 -15.60 9.96 -19.62
N HIS A 68 -15.01 11.16 -19.72
CA HIS A 68 -14.26 11.76 -18.61
C HIS A 68 -15.15 11.93 -17.35
N ARG A 69 -16.44 12.21 -17.54
CA ARG A 69 -17.41 12.34 -16.45
C ARG A 69 -17.61 11.01 -15.72
N THR A 70 -17.58 9.90 -16.47
CA THR A 70 -17.63 8.54 -15.90
C THR A 70 -16.39 8.24 -15.07
N VAL A 71 -15.20 8.67 -15.53
CA VAL A 71 -13.95 8.55 -14.75
C VAL A 71 -14.05 9.30 -13.42
N GLU A 72 -14.59 10.52 -13.40
CA GLU A 72 -14.80 11.28 -12.17
C GLU A 72 -15.69 10.52 -11.18
N ILE A 73 -16.82 9.97 -11.67
CA ILE A 73 -17.74 9.18 -10.83
C ILE A 73 -17.03 7.94 -10.28
N HIS A 74 -16.23 7.24 -11.08
CA HIS A 74 -15.44 6.11 -10.61
C HIS A 74 -14.44 6.55 -9.54
N LYS A 75 -13.71 7.65 -9.73
CA LYS A 75 -12.76 8.19 -8.74
C LYS A 75 -13.44 8.52 -7.41
N SER A 76 -14.60 9.15 -7.43
CA SER A 76 -15.38 9.42 -6.22
C SER A 76 -15.79 8.13 -5.50
N LYS A 77 -16.24 7.10 -6.23
CA LYS A 77 -16.59 5.80 -5.66
C LYS A 77 -15.36 5.09 -5.08
N ILE A 78 -14.23 5.13 -5.78
CA ILE A 78 -12.96 4.55 -5.32
C ILE A 78 -12.51 5.22 -4.02
N MET A 79 -12.53 6.55 -3.96
CA MET A 79 -12.18 7.32 -2.75
C MET A 79 -13.10 6.95 -1.58
N HIS A 80 -14.41 6.87 -1.82
CA HIS A 80 -15.37 6.46 -0.80
C HIS A 80 -15.14 5.02 -0.30
N LYS A 81 -14.86 4.06 -1.20
CA LYS A 81 -14.64 2.66 -0.85
C LYS A 81 -13.31 2.41 -0.14
N THR A 82 -12.25 3.10 -0.55
CA THR A 82 -10.91 2.97 0.03
C THR A 82 -10.71 3.84 1.28
N GLY A 83 -11.59 4.82 1.50
CA GLY A 83 -11.46 5.84 2.53
C GLY A 83 -10.37 6.88 2.21
N ALA A 84 -9.90 6.94 0.97
CA ALA A 84 -8.86 7.87 0.56
C ALA A 84 -9.42 9.30 0.45
N ALA A 85 -8.75 10.27 1.09
CA ALA A 85 -9.19 11.67 1.05
C ALA A 85 -8.87 12.36 -0.29
N ASN A 86 -7.81 11.92 -0.96
CA ASN A 86 -7.35 12.49 -2.22
C ASN A 86 -6.55 11.46 -3.04
N LEU A 87 -6.10 11.87 -4.23
CA LEU A 87 -5.33 10.98 -5.12
C LEU A 87 -3.98 10.55 -4.53
N LEU A 88 -3.32 11.43 -3.77
CA LEU A 88 -2.05 11.11 -3.12
C LEU A 88 -2.23 10.05 -2.03
N ASP A 89 -3.31 10.15 -1.26
CA ASP A 89 -3.68 9.17 -0.24
C ASP A 89 -4.04 7.82 -0.88
N LEU A 90 -4.78 7.85 -2.00
CA LEU A 90 -5.06 6.64 -2.78
C LEU A 90 -3.76 6.00 -3.31
N ALA A 91 -2.81 6.80 -3.79
CA ALA A 91 -1.50 6.32 -4.25
C ALA A 91 -0.68 5.70 -3.09
N ARG A 92 -0.75 6.28 -1.88
CA ARG A 92 -0.13 5.68 -0.69
C ARG A 92 -0.72 4.32 -0.37
N ILE A 93 -2.05 4.19 -0.37
CA ILE A 93 -2.74 2.92 -0.15
C ILE A 93 -2.34 1.89 -1.21
N ALA A 94 -2.31 2.28 -2.49
CA ALA A 94 -1.85 1.41 -3.58
C ALA A 94 -0.41 0.95 -3.36
N SER A 95 0.51 1.86 -3.06
CA SER A 95 1.93 1.53 -2.82
C SER A 95 2.13 0.63 -1.59
N ALA A 96 1.33 0.80 -0.55
CA ALA A 96 1.39 -0.02 0.66
C ALA A 96 0.89 -1.45 0.39
N ALA A 97 -0.05 -1.63 -0.55
CA ALA A 97 -0.52 -2.94 -0.98
C ALA A 97 0.46 -3.65 -1.95
N ASP A 98 1.22 -2.88 -2.73
CA ASP A 98 2.26 -3.43 -3.63
C ASP A 98 3.56 -3.77 -2.89
N CYS A 99 3.84 -3.09 -1.77
CA CYS A 99 4.96 -3.42 -0.91
C CYS A 99 4.65 -4.69 -0.11
N ALA A 100 4.89 -5.85 -0.71
CA ALA A 100 4.81 -7.11 0.00
C ALA A 100 5.71 -7.04 1.26
N PRO A 101 5.20 -7.42 2.44
CA PRO A 101 6.00 -7.40 3.65
C PRO A 101 7.17 -8.36 3.46
N GLN A 102 8.39 -7.86 3.67
CA GLN A 102 9.65 -8.58 3.43
C GLN A 102 9.78 -9.88 4.27
N ASN A 103 8.84 -10.16 5.16
CA ASN A 103 8.74 -11.39 5.96
C ASN A 103 7.96 -12.54 5.31
N ALA A 104 7.31 -12.36 4.15
CA ALA A 104 6.66 -13.47 3.45
C ALA A 104 7.66 -14.50 2.85
N ALA A 105 8.95 -14.16 2.78
CA ALA A 105 10.02 -15.05 2.30
C ALA A 105 10.46 -16.11 3.34
N LEU A 106 10.01 -16.02 4.61
CA LEU A 106 10.17 -17.09 5.59
C LEU A 106 8.93 -17.98 5.64
N LYS A 107 8.47 -18.46 4.48
CA LYS A 107 7.76 -19.74 4.45
C LYS A 107 8.81 -20.84 4.61
N LEU A 108 9.20 -21.04 5.88
CA LEU A 108 9.86 -22.26 6.32
C LEU A 108 8.91 -23.43 6.04
N THR A 109 9.42 -24.40 5.26
CA THR A 109 8.93 -25.78 5.09
C THR A 109 7.69 -25.99 4.23
#